data_AF-A0A975GN11-F1
#
_entry.id   AF-A0A975GN11-F1
#
_cell.length_a   1.000
_cell.length_b   1.000
_cell.length_c   1.000
_cell.angle_alpha   90.00
_cell.angle_beta   90.00
_cell.angle_gamma   90.00
#
_symmetry.space_group_name_H-M   'P 1'
#
loop_
_entity.id
_entity.type
_entity.pdbx_description
1 polymer ?
#
loop_
_entity_poly.entity_id
_entity_poly.type
_entity_poly.pdbx_seq_one_letter_code
_entity_poly.pdbx_strand_id
1 'polypeptide(L)'
;MVLASSDEADLIVDPFAGSGTTLRVCQQLKRKCLGIELNPEYVEMIKQRLKKPCLGFDSIDSRMERVPKDLNDKKIREAYLSNHIKWFLGNHNGSVSNFMSTVKKMYGDEPSHSSDNELRQRSLFDS
;
A
#
# COMPACT_ATOMS: atom_id res chain seq x y z
N MET A 1 -2.50 -17.62 -0.64
CA MET A 1 -1.98 -18.88 -0.06
C MET A 1 -2.19 -18.93 1.44
N VAL A 2 -1.64 -18.03 2.26
CA VAL A 2 -1.84 -18.05 3.73
C VAL A 2 -3.34 -18.12 4.11
N LEU A 3 -4.16 -17.18 3.66
CA LEU A 3 -5.62 -17.20 3.93
C LEU A 3 -6.37 -18.43 3.38
N ALA A 4 -5.88 -19.01 2.29
CA ALA A 4 -6.56 -20.13 1.64
C ALA A 4 -6.18 -21.48 2.26
N SER A 5 -5.20 -21.50 3.17
CA SER A 5 -4.56 -22.74 3.63
C SER A 5 -4.18 -22.69 5.11
N SER A 6 -4.64 -21.70 5.86
CA SER A 6 -4.47 -21.64 7.31
C SER A 6 -5.55 -20.81 7.99
N ASP A 7 -5.85 -21.18 9.24
CA ASP A 7 -6.75 -20.46 10.12
C ASP A 7 -5.99 -19.47 11.01
N GLU A 8 -6.73 -18.65 11.75
CA GLU A 8 -6.15 -17.76 12.74
C GLU A 8 -5.38 -18.56 13.80
N ALA A 9 -4.28 -18.01 14.31
CA ALA A 9 -3.38 -18.64 15.28
C ALA A 9 -2.57 -19.88 14.82
N ASP A 10 -2.77 -20.39 13.60
CA ASP A 10 -1.92 -21.42 13.00
C ASP A 10 -0.45 -20.99 12.91
N LEU A 11 0.46 -21.98 12.94
CA LEU A 11 1.89 -21.77 12.75
C LEU A 11 2.28 -21.93 11.28
N ILE A 12 2.70 -20.84 10.66
CA ILE A 12 3.29 -20.82 9.32
C ILE A 12 4.82 -20.88 9.44
N VAL A 13 5.46 -21.78 8.69
CA VAL A 13 6.93 -21.87 8.64
C VAL A 13 7.41 -21.43 7.27
N ASP A 14 8.35 -20.49 7.23
CA ASP A 14 9.03 -20.02 6.02
C ASP A 14 10.54 -20.27 6.14
N PRO A 15 11.08 -21.33 5.53
CA PRO A 15 12.49 -21.69 5.64
C PRO A 15 13.42 -20.73 4.86
N PHE A 16 12.87 -19.84 4.03
CA PHE A 16 13.63 -18.87 3.24
C PHE A 16 12.98 -17.49 3.35
N ALA A 17 13.05 -16.92 4.55
CA ALA A 17 12.27 -15.73 4.89
C ALA A 17 12.59 -14.51 4.02
N GLY A 18 13.82 -14.39 3.48
CA GLY A 18 14.20 -13.34 2.54
C GLY A 18 13.89 -11.95 3.09
N SER A 19 13.00 -11.21 2.43
CA SER A 19 12.57 -9.87 2.89
C SER A 19 11.56 -9.86 4.05
N GLY A 20 11.14 -11.03 4.53
CA GLY A 20 10.18 -11.22 5.61
C GLY A 20 8.73 -11.00 5.21
N THR A 21 8.39 -11.09 3.92
CA THR A 21 7.03 -10.83 3.43
C THR A 21 6.01 -11.79 4.03
N THR A 22 6.33 -13.09 4.14
CA THR A 22 5.47 -14.09 4.78
C THR A 22 5.22 -13.76 6.25
N LEU A 23 6.27 -13.41 7.01
CA LEU A 23 6.16 -13.06 8.42
C LEU A 23 5.28 -11.83 8.62
N ARG A 24 5.43 -10.83 7.74
CA ARG A 24 4.63 -9.60 7.76
C ARG A 24 3.15 -9.89 7.52
N VAL A 25 2.85 -10.72 6.52
CA VAL A 25 1.48 -11.16 6.24
C VAL A 25 0.90 -11.94 7.42
N CYS A 26 1.68 -12.83 8.05
CA CYS A 26 1.24 -13.57 9.23
C CYS A 26 0.91 -12.64 10.41
N GLN A 27 1.71 -11.59 10.64
CA GLN A 27 1.45 -10.57 11.66
C GLN A 27 0.12 -9.86 11.42
N GLN A 28 -0.19 -9.46 10.18
CA GLN A 28 -1.47 -8.81 9.85
C GLN A 28 -2.66 -9.74 10.00
N LEU A 29 -2.49 -11.00 9.58
CA LEU A 29 -3.54 -11.99 9.60
C LEU A 29 -3.68 -12.71 10.95
N LYS A 30 -2.95 -12.30 11.99
CA LYS A 30 -2.98 -12.92 13.32
C LYS A 30 -2.62 -14.42 13.30
N ARG A 31 -1.67 -14.81 12.46
CA ARG A 31 -1.04 -16.15 12.43
C ARG A 31 0.29 -16.11 13.17
N LYS A 32 0.67 -17.22 13.80
CA LYS A 32 2.04 -17.41 14.30
C LYS A 32 2.94 -17.71 13.12
N CYS A 33 4.17 -17.22 13.13
CA CYS A 33 5.12 -17.53 12.07
C CYS A 33 6.53 -17.80 12.59
N LEU A 34 7.24 -18.69 11.90
CA LEU A 34 8.65 -18.97 12.10
C LEU A 34 9.37 -18.78 10.76
N GLY A 35 10.21 -17.76 10.67
CA GLY A 35 11.06 -17.51 9.50
C GLY A 35 12.50 -17.92 9.77
N ILE A 36 13.11 -18.60 8.81
CA ILE A 36 14.55 -18.92 8.82
C ILE A 36 15.21 -18.11 7.70
N GLU A 37 16.29 -17.40 8.03
CA GLU A 37 17.09 -16.65 7.07
C GLU A 37 18.56 -16.78 7.45
N LEU A 38 19.40 -17.05 6.46
CA LEU A 38 20.83 -17.27 6.66
C LEU A 38 21.58 -15.93 6.70
N ASN A 39 21.16 -14.95 5.90
CA ASN A 39 21.85 -13.67 5.83
C ASN A 39 21.50 -12.79 7.06
N PRO A 40 22.46 -12.47 7.94
CA PRO A 40 22.21 -11.70 9.15
C PRO A 40 21.69 -10.28 8.88
N GLU A 41 22.04 -9.68 7.74
CA GLU A 41 21.53 -8.35 7.35
C GLU A 41 20.02 -8.41 7.08
N TYR A 42 19.55 -9.46 6.41
CA TYR A 42 18.12 -9.69 6.18
C TYR A 42 17.40 -10.03 7.49
N VAL A 43 18.02 -10.80 8.39
CA VAL A 43 17.45 -11.07 9.72
C VAL A 43 17.20 -9.76 10.48
N GLU A 44 18.17 -8.85 10.48
CA GLU A 44 18.03 -7.57 11.16
C GLU A 44 16.98 -6.67 10.49
N MET A 45 16.98 -6.63 9.15
CA MET A 45 15.95 -5.93 8.39
C MET A 45 14.53 -6.45 8.71
N ILE A 46 14.33 -7.77 8.77
CA ILE A 46 13.06 -8.41 9.12
C ILE A 46 12.64 -7.99 10.53
N LYS A 47 13.55 -8.06 11.52
CA LYS A 47 13.28 -7.66 12.91
C LYS A 47 12.82 -6.20 12.99
N GLN A 48 13.49 -5.31 12.27
CA GLN A 48 13.11 -3.90 12.22
C GLN A 48 11.76 -3.68 11.54
N ARG A 49 11.49 -4.41 10.46
CA ARG A 49 10.21 -4.37 9.75
C ARG A 49 9.05 -4.83 10.62
N LEU A 50 9.20 -5.94 11.35
CA LEU A 50 8.15 -6.50 12.21
C LEU A 50 7.86 -5.65 13.45
N LYS A 51 8.83 -4.85 13.93
CA LYS A 51 8.62 -3.88 15.03
C LYS A 51 7.75 -2.69 14.63
N LYS A 52 7.69 -2.34 13.34
CA LYS A 52 6.88 -1.22 12.87
C LYS A 52 5.40 -1.62 12.79
N PRO A 53 4.47 -0.74 13.19
CA PRO A 53 3.05 -1.00 13.01
C PRO A 53 2.74 -1.25 11.52
N CYS A 54 1.85 -2.20 11.26
CA CYS A 54 1.45 -2.56 9.90
C CYS A 54 0.09 -1.93 9.60
N LEU A 55 0.10 -0.80 8.91
CA LEU A 55 -1.11 -0.02 8.57
C LEU A 55 -1.67 -0.39 7.19
N GLY A 56 -1.08 -1.36 6.50
CA GLY A 56 -1.44 -1.80 5.15
C GLY A 56 -0.39 -2.76 4.58
N PHE A 57 -0.62 -3.30 3.38
CA PHE A 57 0.43 -4.05 2.67
C PHE A 57 1.57 -3.08 2.34
N ASP A 58 2.82 -3.42 2.74
CA ASP A 58 4.01 -2.57 2.49
C ASP A 58 4.37 -2.46 0.98
N SER A 59 3.46 -2.82 0.07
CA SER A 59 3.62 -2.70 -1.36
C SER A 59 3.54 -1.24 -1.76
N ILE A 60 4.69 -0.57 -1.82
CA ILE A 60 4.84 0.64 -2.61
C ILE A 60 4.67 0.24 -4.08
N ASP A 61 3.45 0.33 -4.59
CA ASP A 61 3.18 0.25 -6.02
C ASP A 61 3.67 1.54 -6.68
N SER A 62 4.70 1.42 -7.53
CA SER A 62 5.24 2.54 -8.31
C SER A 62 4.20 3.20 -9.22
N ARG A 63 3.06 2.52 -9.48
CA ARG A 63 1.93 3.07 -10.24
C ARG A 63 1.17 4.15 -9.47
N MET A 64 1.33 4.26 -8.15
CA MET A 64 0.63 5.28 -7.34
C MET A 64 0.99 6.72 -7.74
N GLU A 65 2.16 6.93 -8.35
CA GLU A 65 2.61 8.25 -8.80
C GLU A 65 2.40 8.45 -10.32
N ARG A 66 1.77 7.50 -11.00
CA ARG A 66 1.70 7.50 -12.47
C ARG A 66 0.75 8.57 -12.99
N VAL A 67 1.33 9.60 -13.62
CA VAL A 67 0.61 10.65 -14.34
C VAL A 67 0.92 10.52 -15.84
N PRO A 68 -0.09 10.43 -16.74
CA PRO A 68 0.13 10.49 -18.19
C PRO A 68 0.82 11.80 -18.56
N LYS A 69 1.70 11.83 -19.58
CA LYS A 69 2.38 13.06 -20.02
C LYS A 69 1.60 13.84 -21.07
N ASP A 70 0.74 13.16 -21.83
CA ASP A 70 0.13 13.70 -23.05
C ASP A 70 -1.29 14.25 -22.83
N LEU A 71 -1.64 14.58 -21.58
CA LEU A 71 -2.96 15.06 -21.19
C LEU A 71 -3.03 16.60 -21.33
N ASN A 72 -2.95 17.08 -22.56
CA ASN A 72 -2.89 18.52 -22.87
C ASN A 72 -4.21 19.25 -22.62
N ASP A 73 -5.36 18.60 -22.84
CA ASP A 73 -6.67 19.19 -22.57
C ASP A 73 -6.97 19.19 -21.06
N LYS A 74 -7.22 20.38 -20.51
CA LYS A 74 -7.51 20.59 -19.09
C LYS A 74 -8.74 19.81 -18.62
N LYS A 75 -9.81 19.73 -19.41
CA LYS A 75 -11.04 19.00 -19.02
C LYS A 75 -10.79 17.50 -18.91
N ILE A 76 -10.08 16.94 -19.90
CA ILE A 76 -9.72 15.52 -19.90
C ILE A 76 -8.77 15.21 -18.75
N ARG A 77 -7.85 16.13 -18.46
CA ARG A 77 -6.91 16.03 -17.34
C ARG A 77 -7.63 15.95 -16.00
N GLU A 78 -8.50 16.91 -15.71
CA GLU A 78 -9.27 16.94 -14.46
C GLU A 78 -10.14 15.68 -14.29
N ALA A 79 -10.78 15.22 -15.36
CA ALA A 79 -11.58 13.99 -15.36
C ALA A 79 -10.73 12.73 -15.11
N TYR A 80 -9.52 12.65 -15.66
CA TYR A 80 -8.61 11.53 -15.38
C TYR A 80 -8.14 11.56 -13.93
N LEU A 81 -7.71 12.73 -13.43
CA LEU A 81 -7.19 12.86 -12.07
C LEU A 81 -8.24 12.49 -11.03
N SER A 82 -9.48 12.97 -11.19
CA SER A 82 -10.57 12.64 -10.27
C SER A 82 -10.89 11.14 -10.28
N ASN A 83 -10.93 10.51 -11.45
CA ASN A 83 -11.13 9.07 -11.59
C ASN A 83 -9.95 8.28 -11.02
N HIS A 84 -8.71 8.71 -11.26
CA HIS A 84 -7.53 8.02 -10.74
C HIS A 84 -7.50 8.07 -9.21
N ILE A 85 -7.80 9.22 -8.61
CA ILE A 85 -7.91 9.34 -7.14
C ILE A 85 -9.02 8.42 -6.63
N LYS A 86 -10.21 8.48 -7.23
CA LYS A 86 -11.38 7.70 -6.79
C LYS A 86 -11.19 6.20 -6.92
N TRP A 87 -10.77 5.72 -8.09
CA TRP A 87 -10.75 4.29 -8.42
C TRP A 87 -9.42 3.60 -8.08
N PHE A 88 -8.30 4.31 -8.22
CA PHE A 88 -6.97 3.73 -8.01
C PHE A 88 -6.45 4.04 -6.60
N LEU A 89 -6.39 5.31 -6.21
CA LEU A 89 -5.83 5.71 -4.91
C LEU A 89 -6.80 5.54 -3.74
N GLY A 90 -8.11 5.40 -3.98
CA GLY A 90 -9.11 5.17 -2.95
C GLY A 90 -8.83 3.94 -2.08
N ASN A 91 -8.09 2.96 -2.59
CA ASN A 91 -7.70 1.75 -1.87
C ASN A 91 -6.27 1.82 -1.28
N HIS A 92 -5.56 2.94 -1.45
CA HIS A 92 -4.18 3.12 -1.01
C HIS A 92 -4.09 4.25 0.02
N ASN A 93 -4.04 3.88 1.30
CA ASN A 93 -3.91 4.83 2.40
C ASN A 93 -2.59 5.62 2.30
N GLY A 94 -2.69 6.95 2.21
CA GLY A 94 -1.54 7.86 2.28
C GLY A 94 -0.91 8.25 0.94
N SER A 95 -1.46 7.79 -0.20
CA SER A 95 -0.82 7.98 -1.51
C SER A 95 -1.30 9.20 -2.30
N VAL A 96 -2.39 9.83 -1.87
CA VAL A 96 -2.99 10.98 -2.57
C VAL A 96 -2.07 12.20 -2.54
N SER A 97 -1.44 12.50 -1.41
CA SER A 97 -0.52 13.66 -1.31
C SER A 97 0.66 13.55 -2.27
N ASN A 98 1.27 12.36 -2.37
CA ASN A 98 2.41 12.09 -3.25
C ASN A 98 1.98 12.21 -4.72
N PHE A 99 0.85 11.60 -5.09
CA PHE A 99 0.29 11.74 -6.44
C PHE A 99 0.06 13.20 -6.82
N MET A 100 -0.56 13.99 -5.95
CA MET A 100 -0.85 15.41 -6.21
C MET A 100 0.44 16.24 -6.37
N SER A 101 1.48 15.93 -5.60
CA SER A 101 2.80 16.56 -5.77
C SER A 101 3.41 16.26 -7.14
N THR A 102 3.25 15.04 -7.64
CA THR A 102 3.74 14.61 -8.96
C THR A 102 2.98 15.28 -10.09
N VAL A 103 1.65 15.39 -9.95
CA VAL A 103 0.78 16.12 -10.89
C VAL A 103 1.21 17.59 -10.98
N LYS A 104 1.43 18.26 -9.85
CA LYS A 104 1.89 19.65 -9.80
C LYS A 104 3.26 19.82 -10.47
N LYS A 105 4.19 18.89 -10.23
CA LYS A 105 5.51 18.90 -10.88
C LYS A 105 5.42 18.75 -12.41
N MET A 106 4.45 17.97 -12.90
CA MET A 106 4.30 17.69 -14.32
C MET A 106 3.56 18.80 -15.09
N TYR A 107 2.51 19.36 -14.48
CA TYR A 107 1.57 20.26 -15.17
C TYR A 107 1.56 21.70 -14.66
N GLY A 108 2.19 22.00 -13.52
CA GLY A 108 2.30 23.35 -12.96
C GLY A 108 1.04 23.88 -12.25
N ASP A 109 -0.15 23.35 -12.56
CA ASP A 109 -1.43 23.79 -11.99
C ASP A 109 -1.92 22.91 -10.83
N GLU A 110 -2.53 23.52 -9.80
CA GLU A 110 -3.29 22.76 -8.80
C GLU A 110 -4.71 22.46 -9.31
N PRO A 111 -5.19 21.21 -9.20
CA PRO A 111 -6.54 20.87 -9.59
C PRO A 111 -7.55 21.57 -8.68
N SER A 112 -8.61 22.11 -9.27
CA SER A 112 -9.67 22.82 -8.55
C SER A 112 -10.34 21.88 -7.53
N HIS A 113 -10.39 22.31 -6.26
CA HIS A 113 -11.03 21.57 -5.18
C HIS A 113 -12.53 21.42 -5.45
N SER A 114 -12.98 20.23 -5.83
CA SER A 114 -14.35 19.81 -5.54
C SER A 114 -14.38 19.25 -4.12
N SER A 115 -14.86 20.07 -3.19
CA SER A 115 -15.40 19.62 -1.90
C SER A 115 -16.35 18.46 -2.15
N ASP A 116 -16.07 17.28 -1.59
CA ASP A 116 -17.07 16.51 -0.87
C ASP A 116 -16.53 15.20 -0.27
N ASN A 117 -16.66 15.19 1.05
CA ASN A 117 -17.21 14.13 1.89
C ASN A 117 -16.28 13.16 2.62
N GLU A 118 -16.52 13.15 3.92
CA GLU A 118 -16.04 12.22 4.92
C GLU A 118 -16.30 10.76 4.49
N LEU A 119 -15.25 10.02 4.17
CA LEU A 119 -15.31 8.56 4.16
C LEU A 119 -14.14 8.03 4.97
N ARG A 120 -14.34 8.02 6.31
CA ARG A 120 -13.60 7.11 7.18
C ARG A 120 -13.92 5.69 6.74
N GLN A 121 -12.99 5.02 6.07
CA GLN A 121 -13.10 3.59 5.82
C GLN A 121 -12.58 2.81 7.03
N ARG A 122 -13.48 2.00 7.58
CA ARG A 122 -13.17 0.88 8.46
C ARG A 122 -12.28 -0.13 7.72
N SER A 123 -11.33 -0.70 8.44
CA SER A 123 -10.49 -1.79 7.96
C SER A 123 -11.34 -2.96 7.48
N LEU A 124 -10.87 -3.75 6.51
CA LEU A 124 -11.45 -5.05 6.13
C LEU A 124 -11.62 -6.02 7.33
N PHE A 125 -11.05 -5.68 8.48
CA PHE A 125 -11.10 -6.42 9.74
C PHE A 125 -11.96 -5.77 10.83
N ASP A 126 -12.61 -4.65 10.55
CA ASP A 126 -13.52 -3.99 11.50
C ASP A 126 -14.95 -4.50 11.24
N SER A 127 -15.30 -5.63 11.86
CA SER A 127 -16.68 -6.14 11.96
C SER A 127 -17.44 -5.49 13.11
#